data_AF-A0A2K1G298-F1
#
_entry.id   AF-A0A2K1G298-F1
#
_cell.length_a   1.000
_cell.length_b   1.000
_cell.length_c   1.000
_cell.angle_alpha   90.00
_cell.angle_beta   90.00
_cell.angle_gamma   90.00
#
_symmetry.space_group_name_H-M   'P 1'
#
loop_
_entity.id
_entity.type
_entity.pdbx_description
1 polymer ?
#
loop_
_entity_poly.entity_id
_entity_poly.type
_entity_poly.pdbx_seq_one_letter_code
_entity_poly.pdbx_strand_id
1 'polypeptide(L)'
;MAAAPETRPSKTRLLRLAATVNLAAVVAALLALWLLPPLFAPPPGIADPGARMAFWGRLALWPALVLFLTVGGVLVARARSVALNPIDDAESRFYRVSQRVLTNTVEQTLIFVPALAALVAQMPLPDLGFARLATALFVLGRLLFWAGYLIHPYVRAPGMAVTLTVNLVVLGWALVLAIV
;
A
#
# COMPACT_ATOMS: atom_id res chain seq x y z
N MET A 1 -10.00 -5.36 46.81
CA MET A 1 -10.88 -5.75 45.70
C MET A 1 -9.99 -6.08 44.52
N ALA A 2 -9.69 -7.37 44.29
CA ALA A 2 -8.80 -7.79 43.20
C ALA A 2 -9.55 -7.68 41.87
N ALA A 3 -9.00 -6.93 40.91
CA ALA A 3 -9.56 -6.82 39.57
C ALA A 3 -9.60 -8.23 38.92
N ALA A 4 -10.76 -8.61 38.40
CA ALA A 4 -10.92 -9.88 37.70
C ALA A 4 -9.94 -9.96 36.51
N PRO A 5 -9.33 -11.13 36.25
CA PRO A 5 -8.38 -11.28 35.15
C PRO A 5 -9.10 -11.04 33.82
N GLU A 6 -8.63 -10.06 33.04
CA GLU A 6 -9.08 -9.82 31.67
C GLU A 6 -8.92 -11.09 30.83
N THR A 7 -10.04 -11.70 30.45
CA THR A 7 -10.04 -12.89 29.58
C THR A 7 -9.59 -12.48 28.18
N ARG A 8 -8.34 -12.79 27.83
CA ARG A 8 -7.82 -12.58 26.47
C ARG A 8 -8.73 -13.29 25.46
N PRO A 9 -9.19 -12.62 24.38
CA PRO A 9 -10.06 -13.25 23.40
C PRO A 9 -9.39 -14.47 22.78
N SER A 10 -10.18 -15.52 22.51
CA SER A 10 -9.66 -16.76 21.93
C SER A 10 -9.02 -16.49 20.57
N LYS A 11 -7.91 -17.18 20.27
CA LYS A 11 -7.17 -17.07 19.00
C LYS A 11 -8.11 -17.21 17.78
N THR A 12 -9.08 -18.12 17.84
CA THR A 12 -10.09 -18.34 16.80
C THR A 12 -10.96 -17.13 16.55
N ARG A 13 -11.39 -16.41 17.61
CA ARG A 13 -12.21 -15.20 17.48
C ARG A 13 -11.42 -14.07 16.82
N LEU A 14 -10.16 -13.87 17.22
CA LEU A 14 -9.26 -12.88 16.63
C LEU A 14 -9.00 -13.15 15.14
N LEU A 15 -8.77 -14.43 14.79
CA LEU A 15 -8.57 -14.84 13.40
C LEU A 15 -9.81 -14.59 12.54
N ARG A 16 -11.00 -14.93 13.02
CA ARG A 16 -12.27 -14.67 12.29
C ARG A 16 -12.48 -13.17 12.09
N LEU A 17 -12.30 -12.36 13.12
CA LEU A 17 -12.42 -10.91 13.01
C LEU A 17 -11.44 -10.34 11.99
N ALA A 18 -10.16 -10.73 12.06
CA ALA A 18 -9.15 -10.30 11.11
C ALA A 18 -9.51 -10.71 9.68
N ALA A 19 -9.99 -11.94 9.47
CA ALA A 19 -10.44 -12.42 8.16
C ALA A 19 -11.61 -11.59 7.61
N THR A 20 -12.64 -11.33 8.43
CA THR A 20 -13.80 -10.52 8.02
C THR A 20 -13.40 -9.10 7.64
N VAL A 21 -12.59 -8.43 8.45
CA VAL A 21 -12.15 -7.04 8.16
C VAL A 21 -11.26 -7.01 6.91
N ASN A 22 -10.37 -7.99 6.74
CA ASN A 22 -9.53 -8.06 5.54
C ASN A 22 -10.36 -8.32 4.29
N LEU A 23 -11.33 -9.23 4.34
CA LEU A 23 -12.23 -9.50 3.23
C LEU A 23 -13.05 -8.25 2.88
N ALA A 24 -13.59 -7.55 3.89
CA ALA A 24 -14.29 -6.29 3.67
C ALA A 24 -13.39 -5.24 2.99
N ALA A 25 -12.12 -5.14 3.38
CA ALA A 25 -11.16 -4.25 2.75
C ALA A 25 -10.85 -4.62 1.29
N VAL A 26 -10.72 -5.93 0.98
CA VAL A 26 -10.58 -6.41 -0.41
C VAL A 26 -11.81 -6.05 -1.23
N VAL A 27 -13.01 -6.36 -0.73
CA VAL A 27 -14.27 -6.07 -1.42
C VAL A 27 -14.43 -4.57 -1.65
N ALA A 28 -14.17 -3.75 -0.63
CA ALA A 28 -14.22 -2.30 -0.76
C ALA A 28 -13.22 -1.77 -1.81
N ALA A 29 -11.99 -2.30 -1.85
CA ALA A 29 -11.00 -1.91 -2.84
C ALA A 29 -11.44 -2.31 -4.27
N LEU A 30 -11.97 -3.53 -4.46
CA LEU A 30 -12.49 -3.98 -5.75
C LEU A 30 -13.68 -3.14 -6.21
N LEU A 31 -14.63 -2.87 -5.31
CA LEU A 31 -15.78 -2.01 -5.60
C LEU A 31 -15.34 -0.60 -5.95
N ALA A 32 -14.36 -0.04 -5.24
CA ALA A 32 -13.80 1.27 -5.55
C ALA A 32 -13.18 1.28 -6.95
N LEU A 33 -12.33 0.29 -7.27
CA LEU A 33 -11.67 0.14 -8.57
C LEU A 33 -12.67 -0.07 -9.72
N TRP A 34 -13.85 -0.64 -9.45
CA TRP A 34 -14.88 -0.87 -10.47
C TRP A 34 -15.80 0.34 -10.65
N LEU A 35 -16.24 0.98 -9.56
CA LEU A 35 -17.29 2.02 -9.59
C LEU A 35 -16.76 3.45 -9.73
N LEU A 36 -15.58 3.72 -9.18
CA LEU A 36 -15.06 5.08 -9.07
C LEU A 36 -14.18 5.57 -10.24
N PRO A 37 -13.64 4.75 -11.19
CA PRO A 37 -12.83 5.29 -12.29
C PRO A 37 -13.46 6.45 -13.07
N PRO A 38 -14.79 6.48 -13.35
CA PRO A 38 -15.42 7.61 -14.04
C PRO A 38 -15.28 8.95 -13.31
N LEU A 39 -15.05 8.95 -11.99
CA LEU A 39 -14.82 10.17 -11.20
C LEU A 39 -13.40 10.73 -11.38
N PHE A 40 -12.49 9.96 -11.95
CA PHE A 40 -11.10 10.35 -12.19
C PHE A 40 -10.93 10.65 -13.68
N ALA A 41 -11.28 11.84 -14.14
CA ALA A 41 -11.24 12.17 -15.57
C ALA A 41 -9.85 11.90 -16.19
N PRO A 42 -9.75 11.24 -17.37
CA PRO A 42 -8.48 11.03 -18.03
C PRO A 42 -7.82 12.39 -18.34
N PRO A 43 -6.51 12.56 -18.12
CA PRO A 43 -5.84 13.81 -18.47
C PRO A 43 -6.00 14.09 -19.99
N PRO A 44 -6.34 15.32 -20.40
CA PRO A 44 -6.43 15.65 -21.82
C PRO A 44 -5.03 15.57 -22.48
N GLY A 45 -4.99 15.16 -23.75
CA GLY A 45 -3.78 15.26 -24.58
C GLY A 45 -2.65 14.28 -24.26
N ILE A 46 -2.93 13.14 -23.63
CA ILE A 46 -1.91 12.12 -23.26
C ILE A 46 -1.80 10.96 -24.26
N ALA A 47 -2.02 11.24 -25.55
CA ALA A 47 -2.01 10.19 -26.57
C ALA A 47 -0.59 9.71 -26.88
N ASP A 48 0.38 10.62 -26.95
CA ASP A 48 1.74 10.29 -27.32
C ASP A 48 2.53 9.61 -26.18
N PRO A 49 3.55 8.79 -26.50
CA PRO A 49 4.34 8.07 -25.50
C PRO A 49 5.01 8.98 -24.46
N GLY A 50 5.44 10.18 -24.86
CA GLY A 50 6.11 11.13 -23.95
C GLY A 50 5.15 11.67 -22.90
N ALA A 51 3.94 12.07 -23.29
CA ALA A 51 2.91 12.53 -22.37
C ALA A 51 2.45 11.42 -21.41
N ARG A 52 2.37 10.16 -21.88
CA ARG A 52 2.09 8.99 -21.02
C ARG A 52 3.18 8.76 -19.97
N MET A 53 4.45 8.85 -20.37
CA MET A 53 5.58 8.76 -19.45
C MET A 53 5.55 9.87 -18.40
N ALA A 54 5.28 11.11 -18.80
CA ALA A 54 5.14 12.24 -17.87
C ALA A 54 3.93 12.07 -16.93
N PHE A 55 2.83 11.49 -17.41
CA PHE A 55 1.68 11.15 -16.57
C PHE A 55 2.02 10.07 -15.53
N TRP A 56 2.63 8.95 -15.95
CA TRP A 56 3.12 7.93 -15.03
C TRP A 56 4.09 8.51 -13.99
N GLY A 57 5.06 9.32 -14.41
CA GLY A 57 6.03 9.94 -13.52
C GLY A 57 5.37 10.76 -12.41
N ARG A 58 4.35 11.57 -12.75
CA ARG A 58 3.55 12.32 -11.77
C ARG A 58 2.82 11.43 -10.78
N LEU A 59 2.31 10.27 -11.22
CA LEU A 59 1.65 9.31 -10.34
C LEU A 59 2.67 8.61 -9.41
N ALA A 60 3.83 8.22 -9.95
CA ALA A 60 4.88 7.51 -9.23
C ALA A 60 5.50 8.33 -8.08
N LEU A 61 5.41 9.67 -8.14
CA LEU A 61 5.84 10.54 -7.04
C LEU A 61 5.11 10.24 -5.72
N TRP A 62 3.85 9.81 -5.76
CA TRP A 62 3.08 9.57 -4.53
C TRP A 62 3.53 8.30 -3.78
N PRO A 63 3.63 7.12 -4.41
CA PRO A 63 4.29 5.96 -3.79
C PRO A 63 5.72 6.26 -3.35
N ALA A 64 6.49 7.01 -4.16
CA ALA A 64 7.86 7.39 -3.81
C ALA A 64 7.92 8.27 -2.55
N LEU A 65 7.00 9.23 -2.41
CA LEU A 65 6.88 10.05 -1.20
C LEU A 65 6.56 9.18 0.01
N VAL A 66 5.60 8.25 -0.08
CA VAL A 66 5.29 7.35 1.04
C VAL A 66 6.50 6.49 1.39
N LEU A 67 7.19 5.94 0.40
CA LEU A 67 8.42 5.17 0.63
C LEU A 67 9.47 6.02 1.36
N PHE A 68 9.71 7.25 0.90
CA PHE A 68 10.63 8.18 1.55
C PHE A 68 10.23 8.47 3.01
N LEU A 69 8.94 8.65 3.29
CA LEU A 69 8.45 8.83 4.65
C LEU A 69 8.71 7.59 5.54
N THR A 70 8.58 6.37 4.98
CA THR A 70 8.89 5.15 5.74
C THR A 70 10.40 4.99 6.02
N VAL A 71 11.27 5.46 5.12
CA VAL A 71 12.71 5.60 5.38
C VAL A 71 12.92 6.58 6.54
N GLY A 72 12.26 7.74 6.52
CA GLY A 72 12.26 8.69 7.63
C GLY A 72 11.82 8.07 8.96
N GLY A 73 10.79 7.22 8.95
CA GLY A 73 10.33 6.47 10.12
C GLY A 73 11.40 5.55 10.72
N VAL A 74 12.24 4.94 9.88
CA VAL A 74 13.41 4.15 10.32
C VAL A 74 14.51 5.05 10.88
N LEU A 75 14.80 6.18 10.22
CA LEU A 75 15.79 7.16 10.72
C LEU A 75 15.42 7.69 12.11
N VAL A 76 14.16 8.08 12.30
CA VAL A 76 13.65 8.53 13.61
C VAL A 76 13.73 7.41 14.64
N ALA A 77 13.44 6.18 14.26
CA ALA A 77 13.54 5.04 15.18
C ALA A 77 14.98 4.79 15.64
N ARG A 78 15.95 4.90 14.73
CA ARG A 78 17.38 4.78 15.03
C ARG A 78 17.87 5.93 15.91
N ALA A 79 17.51 7.16 15.59
CA ALA A 79 17.92 8.34 16.37
C ALA A 79 17.37 8.31 17.80
N ARG A 80 16.22 7.66 18.02
CA ARG A 80 15.62 7.49 19.35
C ARG A 80 16.10 6.23 20.09
N SER A 81 16.82 5.34 19.44
CA SER A 81 17.34 4.12 20.05
C SER A 81 18.81 4.30 20.43
N VAL A 82 19.19 3.78 21.60
CA VAL A 82 20.60 3.65 22.01
C VAL A 82 21.32 2.54 21.23
N ALA A 83 20.59 1.79 20.38
CA ALA A 83 21.11 0.74 19.52
C ALA A 83 21.95 1.32 18.38
N LEU A 84 23.25 1.51 18.63
CA LEU A 84 24.24 2.03 17.68
C LEU A 84 24.83 0.89 16.84
N ASN A 85 24.99 -0.29 17.44
CA ASN A 85 25.40 -1.50 16.76
C ASN A 85 24.15 -2.28 16.30
N PRO A 86 23.84 -2.32 14.99
CA PRO A 86 22.64 -2.97 14.48
C PRO A 86 22.68 -4.50 14.56
N ILE A 87 23.80 -5.10 14.97
CA ILE A 87 23.97 -6.56 15.08
C ILE A 87 23.70 -7.02 16.53
N ASP A 88 24.25 -6.31 17.51
CA ASP A 88 24.27 -6.76 18.90
C ASP A 88 23.23 -6.05 19.77
N ASP A 89 22.81 -4.84 19.40
CA ASP A 89 21.95 -4.03 20.26
C ASP A 89 20.47 -4.41 20.13
N ALA A 90 19.78 -4.46 21.27
CA ALA A 90 18.36 -4.79 21.31
C ALA A 90 17.51 -3.70 20.62
N GLU A 91 16.76 -4.11 19.59
CA GLU A 91 15.88 -3.20 18.87
C GLU A 91 14.63 -2.84 19.69
N SER A 92 14.20 -1.58 19.62
CA SER A 92 12.90 -1.18 20.18
C SER A 92 11.73 -1.73 19.35
N ARG A 93 10.53 -1.81 19.94
CA ARG A 93 9.31 -2.17 19.17
C ARG A 93 9.11 -1.22 17.99
N PHE A 94 9.32 0.08 18.18
CA PHE A 94 9.16 1.08 17.13
C PHE A 94 10.14 0.85 15.98
N TYR A 95 11.41 0.54 16.28
CA TYR A 95 12.40 0.26 15.26
C TYR A 95 12.05 -0.98 14.42
N ARG A 96 11.69 -2.09 15.06
CA ARG A 96 11.23 -3.30 14.37
C ARG A 96 10.01 -3.07 13.47
N VAL A 97 9.05 -2.25 13.94
CA VAL A 97 7.86 -1.93 13.14
C VAL A 97 8.24 -1.07 11.94
N SER A 98 9.03 -0.01 12.15
CA SER A 98 9.49 0.88 11.06
C SER A 98 10.27 0.13 10.00
N GLN A 99 11.19 -0.77 10.37
CA GLN A 99 11.92 -1.62 9.42
C GLN A 99 10.97 -2.50 8.60
N ARG A 100 10.04 -3.21 9.25
CA ARG A 100 9.07 -4.08 8.55
C ARG A 100 8.14 -3.29 7.63
N VAL A 101 7.74 -2.09 8.05
CA VAL A 101 6.96 -1.18 7.21
C VAL A 101 7.78 -0.74 6.00
N LEU A 102 9.03 -0.35 6.19
CA LEU A 102 9.93 0.04 5.10
C LEU A 102 10.13 -1.12 4.11
N THR A 103 10.58 -2.28 4.56
CA THR A 103 10.82 -3.46 3.70
C THR A 103 9.58 -3.81 2.89
N ASN A 104 8.42 -3.89 3.53
CA ASN A 104 7.20 -4.20 2.82
C ASN A 104 6.77 -3.06 1.87
N THR A 105 7.01 -1.80 2.20
CA THR A 105 6.71 -0.68 1.29
C THR A 105 7.61 -0.69 0.06
N VAL A 106 8.89 -1.07 0.22
CA VAL A 106 9.82 -1.28 -0.90
C VAL A 106 9.28 -2.37 -1.81
N GLU A 107 9.00 -3.56 -1.27
CA GLU A 107 8.48 -4.70 -2.05
C GLU A 107 7.20 -4.33 -2.82
N GLN A 108 6.22 -3.73 -2.14
CA GLN A 108 4.95 -3.39 -2.77
C GLN A 108 5.09 -2.28 -3.81
N THR A 109 5.98 -1.31 -3.58
CA THR A 109 6.25 -0.20 -4.53
C THR A 109 7.01 -0.70 -5.75
N LEU A 110 7.95 -1.63 -5.58
CA LEU A 110 8.71 -2.24 -6.68
C LEU A 110 7.83 -3.09 -7.61
N ILE A 111 6.71 -3.60 -7.12
CA ILE A 111 5.68 -4.24 -7.96
C ILE A 111 4.80 -3.18 -8.61
N PHE A 112 4.29 -2.23 -7.81
CA PHE A 112 3.29 -1.26 -8.25
C PHE A 112 3.81 -0.32 -9.35
N VAL A 113 4.99 0.28 -9.15
CA VAL A 113 5.47 1.37 -10.03
C VAL A 113 5.75 0.88 -11.46
N PRO A 114 6.43 -0.26 -11.69
CA PRO A 114 6.60 -0.80 -13.03
C PRO A 114 5.28 -1.29 -13.66
N ALA A 115 4.41 -1.94 -12.87
CA ALA A 115 3.10 -2.37 -13.35
C ALA A 115 2.23 -1.18 -13.78
N LEU A 116 2.25 -0.09 -13.01
CA LEU A 116 1.59 1.16 -13.34
C LEU A 116 2.17 1.80 -14.61
N ALA A 117 3.48 1.73 -14.82
CA ALA A 117 4.12 2.23 -16.05
C ALA A 117 3.58 1.48 -17.28
N ALA A 118 3.59 0.15 -17.22
CA ALA A 118 3.08 -0.70 -18.29
C ALA A 118 1.57 -0.48 -18.52
N LEU A 119 0.79 -0.30 -17.46
CA LEU A 119 -0.64 0.00 -17.56
C LEU A 119 -0.87 1.35 -18.26
N VAL A 120 -0.20 2.41 -17.79
CA VAL A 120 -0.33 3.76 -18.37
C VAL A 120 0.16 3.82 -19.82
N ALA A 121 1.17 3.02 -20.19
CA ALA A 121 1.65 2.96 -21.57
C ALA A 121 0.62 2.35 -22.54
N GLN A 122 -0.11 1.32 -22.10
CA GLN A 122 -0.93 0.48 -22.98
C GLN A 122 -2.43 0.77 -22.90
N MET A 123 -2.91 1.34 -21.79
CA MET A 123 -4.34 1.52 -21.53
C MET A 123 -4.99 2.54 -22.48
N PRO A 124 -6.24 2.29 -22.95
CA PRO A 124 -7.00 3.24 -23.75
C PRO A 124 -7.16 4.58 -23.03
N LEU A 125 -7.18 5.68 -23.81
CA LEU A 125 -7.29 7.04 -23.26
C LEU A 125 -8.47 7.24 -22.28
N PRO A 126 -9.69 6.74 -22.55
CA PRO A 126 -10.82 6.91 -21.63
C PRO A 126 -10.58 6.29 -20.26
N ASP A 127 -9.77 5.24 -20.19
CA ASP A 127 -9.58 4.43 -18.99
C ASP A 127 -8.43 4.93 -18.11
N LEU A 128 -7.62 5.89 -18.57
CA LEU A 128 -6.44 6.39 -17.83
C LEU A 128 -6.78 7.07 -16.50
N GLY A 129 -8.06 7.37 -16.25
CA GLY A 129 -8.58 7.70 -14.93
C GLY A 129 -8.31 6.63 -13.87
N PHE A 130 -8.38 5.36 -14.27
CA PHE A 130 -8.10 4.20 -13.43
C PHE A 130 -6.71 4.27 -12.80
N ALA A 131 -5.68 4.69 -13.54
CA ALA A 131 -4.32 4.80 -13.04
C ALA A 131 -4.20 5.79 -11.85
N ARG A 132 -4.97 6.89 -11.87
CA ARG A 132 -5.02 7.84 -10.74
C ARG A 132 -5.65 7.21 -9.51
N LEU A 133 -6.81 6.56 -9.69
CA LEU A 133 -7.52 5.90 -8.61
C LEU A 133 -6.68 4.76 -8.00
N ALA A 134 -6.07 3.93 -8.82
CA ALA A 134 -5.17 2.87 -8.37
C ALA A 134 -4.00 3.43 -7.56
N THR A 135 -3.40 4.53 -8.02
CA THR A 135 -2.34 5.23 -7.26
C THR A 135 -2.85 5.75 -5.91
N ALA A 136 -4.02 6.37 -5.88
CA ALA A 136 -4.62 6.88 -4.65
C ALA A 136 -4.92 5.75 -3.64
N LEU A 137 -5.50 4.63 -4.10
CA LEU A 137 -5.78 3.46 -3.27
C LEU A 137 -4.50 2.77 -2.79
N PHE A 138 -3.46 2.69 -3.63
CA PHE A 138 -2.16 2.17 -3.23
C PHE A 138 -1.58 2.99 -2.07
N VAL A 139 -1.53 4.32 -2.24
CA VAL A 139 -1.03 5.27 -1.22
C VAL A 139 -1.84 5.17 0.06
N LEU A 140 -3.17 5.19 -0.03
CA LEU A 140 -4.05 5.04 1.12
C LEU A 140 -3.81 3.69 1.83
N GLY A 141 -3.70 2.59 1.08
CA GLY A 141 -3.40 1.27 1.63
C GLY A 141 -2.06 1.26 2.38
N ARG A 142 -1.02 1.91 1.86
CA ARG A 142 0.28 2.04 2.55
C ARG A 142 0.19 2.85 3.83
N LEU A 143 -0.53 3.96 3.82
CA LEU A 143 -0.71 4.81 5.00
C LEU A 143 -1.50 4.08 6.09
N LEU A 144 -2.59 3.40 5.73
CA LEU A 144 -3.38 2.58 6.65
C LEU A 144 -2.58 1.41 7.20
N PHE A 145 -1.79 0.74 6.34
CA PHE A 145 -0.89 -0.31 6.77
C PHE A 145 0.11 0.19 7.80
N TRP A 146 0.77 1.31 7.53
CA TRP A 146 1.77 1.88 8.43
C TRP A 146 1.14 2.31 9.76
N ALA A 147 0.09 3.12 9.73
CA ALA A 147 -0.61 3.58 10.93
C ALA A 147 -1.13 2.40 11.76
N GLY A 148 -1.76 1.42 11.10
CA GLY A 148 -2.26 0.23 11.76
C GLY A 148 -1.14 -0.61 12.40
N TYR A 149 0.03 -0.69 11.78
CA TYR A 149 1.15 -1.47 12.32
C TYR A 149 1.77 -0.82 13.57
N LEU A 150 1.78 0.52 13.62
CA LEU A 150 2.21 1.25 14.82
C LEU A 150 1.30 0.92 16.02
N ILE A 151 -0.01 0.79 15.78
CA ILE A 151 -1.01 0.43 16.79
C ILE A 151 -0.88 -1.05 17.19
N HIS A 152 -1.14 -1.97 16.26
CA HIS A 152 -1.14 -3.41 16.54
C HIS A 152 -0.86 -4.27 15.30
N PRO A 153 -0.13 -5.41 15.41
CA PRO A 153 0.19 -6.27 14.27
C PRO A 153 -1.00 -6.76 13.42
N TYR A 154 -2.21 -6.82 13.98
CA TYR A 154 -3.43 -7.20 13.25
C TYR A 154 -4.15 -6.01 12.60
N VAL A 155 -4.02 -4.79 13.15
CA VAL A 155 -4.73 -3.59 12.64
C VAL A 155 -4.12 -3.10 11.32
N ARG A 156 -2.88 -3.51 11.00
CA ARG A 156 -2.25 -3.24 9.70
C ARG A 156 -2.89 -3.99 8.52
N ALA A 157 -3.59 -5.10 8.81
CA ALA A 157 -3.99 -6.06 7.79
C ALA A 157 -4.95 -5.49 6.72
N PRO A 158 -5.92 -4.60 7.05
CA PRO A 158 -6.78 -3.98 6.04
C PRO A 158 -6.00 -3.12 5.04
N GLY A 159 -4.99 -2.37 5.50
CA GLY A 159 -4.09 -1.62 4.61
C GLY A 159 -3.33 -2.53 3.65
N MET A 160 -2.82 -3.66 4.14
CA MET A 160 -2.21 -4.68 3.26
C MET A 160 -3.19 -5.25 2.26
N ALA A 161 -4.42 -5.54 2.68
CA ALA A 161 -5.44 -6.11 1.81
C ALA A 161 -5.77 -5.17 0.64
N VAL A 162 -5.92 -3.87 0.92
CA VAL A 162 -6.09 -2.85 -0.12
C VAL A 162 -4.88 -2.80 -1.05
N THR A 163 -3.66 -2.70 -0.52
CA THR A 163 -2.43 -2.63 -1.34
C THR A 163 -2.25 -3.86 -2.22
N LEU A 164 -2.44 -5.07 -1.68
CA LEU A 164 -2.30 -6.31 -2.44
C LEU A 164 -3.35 -6.39 -3.54
N THR A 165 -4.60 -6.02 -3.25
CA THR A 165 -5.68 -5.98 -4.24
C THR A 165 -5.33 -5.04 -5.40
N VAL A 166 -4.86 -3.82 -5.09
CA VAL A 166 -4.45 -2.86 -6.12
C VAL A 166 -3.29 -3.40 -6.95
N ASN A 167 -2.26 -3.99 -6.32
CA ASN A 167 -1.14 -4.58 -7.03
C ASN A 167 -1.57 -5.71 -7.97
N LEU A 168 -2.43 -6.62 -7.50
CA LEU A 168 -2.95 -7.72 -8.32
C LEU A 168 -3.74 -7.21 -9.52
N VAL A 169 -4.62 -6.22 -9.33
CA VAL A 169 -5.44 -5.68 -10.42
C VAL A 169 -4.57 -4.92 -11.43
N VAL A 170 -3.68 -4.03 -10.97
CA VAL A 170 -2.82 -3.22 -11.85
C VAL A 170 -1.86 -4.10 -12.63
N LEU A 171 -1.17 -5.04 -11.97
CA LEU A 171 -0.27 -5.97 -12.64
C LEU A 171 -1.04 -6.90 -13.58
N GLY A 172 -2.15 -7.49 -13.12
CA GLY A 172 -2.96 -8.40 -13.93
C GLY A 172 -3.49 -7.74 -15.20
N TRP A 173 -4.00 -6.52 -15.09
CA TRP A 173 -4.50 -5.78 -16.26
C TRP A 173 -3.37 -5.37 -17.20
N ALA A 174 -2.24 -4.90 -16.67
CA ALA A 174 -1.07 -4.60 -17.48
C ALA A 174 -0.56 -5.82 -18.26
N LEU A 175 -0.60 -7.02 -17.64
CA LEU A 175 -0.25 -8.29 -18.30
C LEU A 175 -1.26 -8.67 -19.38
N VAL A 176 -2.56 -8.52 -19.14
CA VAL A 176 -3.58 -8.79 -20.15
C VAL A 176 -3.37 -7.90 -21.37
N LEU A 177 -3.19 -6.59 -21.17
CA LEU A 177 -2.93 -5.62 -22.26
C LEU A 177 -1.62 -5.87 -23.01
N ALA A 178 -0.64 -6.54 -22.39
CA ALA A 178 0.62 -6.88 -23.04
C ALA A 178 0.52 -8.09 -23.98
N ILE A 179 -0.58 -8.85 -23.92
CA ILE A 179 -0.77 -10.10 -24.67
C ILE A 179 -1.85 -9.95 -25.75
N VAL A 180 -2.82 -9.05 -25.57
CA VAL A 180 -3.93 -8.80 -26.50
C VAL A 180 -3.67 -7.63 -27.42
#